data_AF-A0A2V7TT79-F1
#
_entry.id   AF-A0A2V7TT79-F1
#
_cell.length_a   1.000
_cell.length_b   1.000
_cell.length_c   1.000
_cell.angle_alpha   90.00
_cell.angle_beta   90.00
_cell.angle_gamma   90.00
#
_symmetry.space_group_name_H-M   'P 1'
#
loop_
_entity.id
_entity.type
_entity.pdbx_description
1 polymer ?
#
loop_
_entity_poly.entity_id
_entity_poly.type
_entity_poly.pdbx_seq_one_letter_code
_entity_poly.pdbx_strand_id
1 'polypeptide(L)'
;AKLTLAGGREVRVEDLFTQEQPATQAAALVAAPVAYLMTNDFERVTVDKLDVEVSSLETIQTASLQRAWFEREGPVRAGATVPLKVLLRTYRGETVSETIPVTVPANAPAGNYTVLLADGNALTSLEQREMRQSFVPKDLDQLIRAINGLRHNNHIYARLLRSD
;
A
#
# COMPACT_ATOMS: atom_id res chain seq x y z
N ALA A 1 3.88 -14.41 2.81
CA ALA A 1 4.75 -15.33 2.06
C ALA A 1 6.14 -14.75 1.89
N LYS A 2 7.17 -15.61 1.99
CA LYS A 2 8.58 -15.26 1.81
C LYS A 2 9.19 -16.17 0.74
N LEU A 3 9.77 -15.56 -0.29
CA LEU A 3 10.47 -16.22 -1.38
C LEU A 3 11.96 -15.94 -1.26
N THR A 4 12.77 -16.99 -1.25
CA THR A 4 14.24 -16.91 -1.21
C THR A 4 14.79 -17.34 -2.57
N LEU A 5 15.61 -16.49 -3.16
CA LEU A 5 16.23 -16.72 -4.46
C LEU A 5 17.68 -17.18 -4.29
N ALA A 6 18.19 -17.89 -5.28
CA ALA A 6 19.61 -18.20 -5.39
C ALA A 6 20.44 -16.91 -5.28
N GLY A 7 21.50 -16.97 -4.47
CA GLY A 7 22.31 -15.80 -4.11
C GLY A 7 21.79 -15.00 -2.91
N GLY A 8 20.75 -15.48 -2.21
CA GLY A 8 20.31 -14.96 -0.90
C GLY A 8 19.37 -13.75 -0.94
N ARG A 9 18.89 -13.35 -2.12
CA ARG A 9 17.89 -12.29 -2.25
C ARG A 9 16.52 -12.77 -1.79
N GLU A 10 15.77 -11.89 -1.15
CA GLU A 10 14.48 -12.22 -0.58
C GLU A 10 13.37 -11.31 -1.07
N VAL A 11 12.22 -11.93 -1.35
CA VAL A 11 10.98 -11.26 -1.71
C VAL A 11 9.92 -11.61 -0.66
N ARG A 12 9.19 -10.61 -0.19
CA ARG A 12 8.16 -10.74 0.84
C ARG A 12 6.89 -10.05 0.38
N VAL A 13 5.78 -10.77 0.52
CA VAL A 13 4.43 -10.27 0.27
C VAL A 13 3.51 -10.75 1.37
N GLU A 14 2.66 -9.88 1.86
CA GLU A 14 1.64 -10.18 2.88
C GLU A 14 0.43 -9.29 2.64
N ASP A 15 -0.76 -9.81 2.93
CA ASP A 15 -1.99 -9.02 2.85
C ASP A 15 -3.13 -9.73 3.58
N LEU A 16 -4.26 -9.03 3.73
CA LEU A 16 -5.51 -9.51 4.31
C LEU A 16 -6.63 -9.44 3.27
N PHE A 17 -7.32 -10.57 3.06
CA PHE A 17 -8.44 -10.66 2.11
C PHE A 17 -9.72 -11.11 2.81
N THR A 18 -10.78 -10.32 2.66
CA THR A 18 -12.08 -10.56 3.34
C THR A 18 -13.28 -10.54 2.38
N GLN A 19 -13.04 -10.30 1.09
CA GLN A 19 -14.07 -10.13 0.05
C GLN A 19 -14.28 -11.44 -0.73
N GLU A 20 -15.00 -11.40 -1.85
CA GLU A 20 -15.27 -12.58 -2.68
C GLU A 20 -13.99 -13.29 -3.12
N GLN A 21 -13.92 -14.60 -2.85
CA GLN A 21 -12.78 -15.49 -3.18
C GLN A 21 -11.42 -15.11 -2.54
N PRO A 22 -11.33 -15.02 -1.19
CA PRO A 22 -10.10 -14.60 -0.52
C PRO A 22 -8.93 -15.57 -0.77
N ALA A 23 -9.22 -16.86 -0.94
CA ALA A 23 -8.21 -17.87 -1.29
C ALA A 23 -7.59 -17.62 -2.67
N THR A 24 -8.39 -17.28 -3.69
CA THR A 24 -7.91 -16.97 -5.04
C THR A 24 -7.04 -15.72 -5.02
N GLN A 25 -7.45 -14.68 -4.27
CA GLN A 25 -6.70 -13.45 -4.15
C GLN A 25 -5.37 -13.67 -3.41
N ALA A 26 -5.36 -14.44 -2.31
CA ALA A 26 -4.15 -14.81 -1.59
C ALA A 26 -3.18 -15.62 -2.47
N ALA A 27 -3.71 -16.55 -3.28
CA ALA A 27 -2.90 -17.30 -4.24
C ALA A 27 -2.29 -16.36 -5.29
N ALA A 28 -3.06 -15.42 -5.82
CA ALA A 28 -2.59 -14.43 -6.80
C ALA A 28 -1.49 -13.52 -6.24
N LEU A 29 -1.61 -13.10 -4.98
CA LEU A 29 -0.59 -12.29 -4.29
C LEU A 29 0.79 -12.98 -4.27
N VAL A 30 0.83 -14.31 -4.15
CA VAL A 30 2.07 -15.09 -4.16
C VAL A 30 2.52 -15.41 -5.58
N ALA A 31 1.59 -15.85 -6.43
CA ALA A 31 1.90 -16.32 -7.78
C ALA A 31 2.42 -15.21 -8.70
N ALA A 32 1.84 -14.00 -8.63
CA ALA A 32 2.22 -12.90 -9.51
C ALA A 32 3.69 -12.48 -9.33
N PRO A 33 4.20 -12.22 -8.11
CA PRO A 33 5.63 -11.99 -7.86
C PRO A 33 6.55 -13.08 -8.43
N VAL A 34 6.22 -14.35 -8.20
CA VAL A 34 7.02 -15.48 -8.70
C VAL A 34 7.06 -15.44 -10.23
N ALA A 35 5.92 -15.23 -10.89
CA ALA A 35 5.86 -15.11 -12.33
C ALA A 35 6.71 -13.95 -12.85
N TYR A 36 6.56 -12.75 -12.30
CA TYR A 36 7.33 -11.56 -12.70
C TYR A 36 8.85 -11.76 -12.54
N LEU A 37 9.28 -12.42 -11.47
CA LEU A 37 10.70 -12.73 -11.26
C LEU A 37 11.19 -13.80 -12.23
N MET A 38 10.39 -14.83 -12.52
CA MET A 38 10.80 -15.90 -13.43
C MET A 38 10.87 -15.44 -14.90
N THR A 39 10.05 -14.47 -15.29
CA THR A 39 9.97 -13.94 -16.66
C THR A 39 10.64 -12.57 -16.80
N ASN A 40 11.53 -12.18 -15.88
CA ASN A 40 12.25 -10.91 -15.96
C ASN A 40 13.30 -10.93 -17.09
N ASP A 41 13.60 -9.77 -17.66
CA ASP A 41 14.57 -9.61 -18.77
C ASP A 41 16.01 -9.29 -18.30
N PHE A 42 16.25 -9.17 -17.00
CA PHE A 42 17.55 -8.73 -16.46
C PHE A 42 18.51 -9.89 -16.26
N GLU A 43 18.07 -10.94 -15.57
CA GLU A 43 18.88 -12.13 -15.30
C GLU A 43 18.02 -13.35 -14.98
N ARG A 44 18.59 -14.54 -15.14
CA ARG A 44 17.89 -15.78 -14.78
C ARG A 44 17.80 -15.90 -13.26
N VAL A 45 16.59 -16.07 -12.77
CA VAL A 45 16.30 -16.30 -11.36
C VAL A 45 16.08 -17.79 -11.09
N THR A 46 16.61 -18.27 -9.96
CA THR A 46 16.30 -19.59 -9.40
C THR A 46 15.66 -19.38 -8.03
N VAL A 47 14.53 -20.05 -7.82
CA VAL A 47 13.83 -20.07 -6.53
C VAL A 47 14.40 -21.19 -5.68
N ASP A 48 15.02 -20.85 -4.56
CA ASP A 48 15.55 -21.83 -3.61
C ASP A 48 14.47 -22.31 -2.63
N LYS A 49 13.61 -21.38 -2.18
CA LYS A 49 12.58 -21.67 -1.19
C LYS A 49 11.39 -20.73 -1.29
N LEU A 50 10.19 -21.26 -1.10
CA LEU A 50 8.96 -20.49 -0.92
C LEU A 50 8.27 -20.91 0.39
N ASP A 51 8.22 -19.99 1.35
CA ASP A 51 7.51 -20.13 2.61
C ASP A 51 6.17 -19.39 2.52
N VAL A 52 5.05 -20.12 2.64
CA VAL A 52 3.70 -19.55 2.63
C VAL A 52 3.05 -19.81 3.98
N GLU A 53 2.71 -18.74 4.68
CA GLU A 53 1.93 -18.77 5.91
C GLU A 53 0.54 -18.22 5.61
N VAL A 54 -0.49 -18.97 5.99
CA VAL A 54 -1.89 -18.60 5.79
C VAL A 54 -2.64 -18.81 7.10
N SER A 55 -3.26 -17.74 7.58
CA SER A 55 -4.20 -17.78 8.70
C SER A 55 -5.61 -17.46 8.20
N SER A 56 -6.60 -18.21 8.66
CA SER A 56 -8.02 -17.88 8.47
C SER A 56 -8.64 -17.43 9.79
N LEU A 57 -9.58 -16.49 9.70
CA LEU A 57 -10.36 -16.01 10.83
C LEU A 57 -11.84 -16.16 10.50
N GLU A 58 -12.65 -16.57 11.48
CA GLU A 58 -14.11 -16.65 11.36
C GLU A 58 -14.78 -15.27 11.44
N THR A 59 -14.00 -14.21 11.63
CA THR A 59 -14.47 -12.83 11.73
C THR A 59 -14.07 -12.02 10.51
N ILE A 60 -15.05 -11.32 9.92
CA ILE A 60 -14.79 -10.35 8.84
C ILE A 60 -14.05 -9.14 9.42
N GLN A 61 -12.81 -8.95 8.98
CA GLN A 61 -11.95 -7.82 9.35
C GLN A 61 -11.96 -6.75 8.25
N THR A 62 -13.07 -6.01 8.16
CA THR A 62 -13.17 -4.85 7.28
C THR A 62 -13.55 -3.61 8.05
N ALA A 63 -13.10 -2.47 7.55
CA ALA A 63 -13.58 -1.18 7.98
C ALA A 63 -13.77 -0.26 6.77
N SER A 64 -14.78 0.60 6.84
CA SER A 64 -15.07 1.61 5.84
C SER A 64 -14.66 2.97 6.37
N LEU A 65 -13.96 3.74 5.54
CA LEU A 65 -13.63 5.14 5.83
C LEU A 65 -14.92 5.97 5.84
N GLN A 66 -15.27 6.52 7.00
CA GLN A 66 -16.47 7.34 7.16
C GLN A 66 -16.16 8.83 7.02
N ARG A 67 -15.09 9.29 7.67
CA ARG A 67 -14.72 10.71 7.69
C ARG A 67 -13.24 10.87 7.99
N ALA A 68 -12.63 11.94 7.47
CA ALA A 68 -11.33 12.42 7.92
C ALA A 68 -11.31 13.95 8.02
N TRP A 69 -10.60 14.49 9.02
CA TRP A 69 -10.49 15.92 9.24
C TRP A 69 -9.22 16.26 10.03
N PHE A 70 -8.66 17.43 9.75
CA PHE A 70 -7.62 18.01 10.59
C PHE A 70 -8.28 18.66 11.82
N GLU A 71 -7.72 18.45 13.00
CA GLU A 71 -8.20 19.13 14.21
C GLU A 71 -7.83 20.60 14.25
N ARG A 72 -6.82 20.98 13.48
CA ARG A 72 -6.32 22.34 13.41
C ARG A 72 -7.03 23.12 12.31
N GLU A 73 -7.48 24.32 12.66
CA GLU A 73 -7.95 25.31 11.71
C GLU A 73 -6.81 26.23 11.26
N GLY A 74 -6.86 26.68 10.00
CA GLY A 74 -5.94 27.67 9.42
C GLY A 74 -4.75 27.10 8.65
N PRO A 75 -3.89 27.99 8.09
CA PRO A 75 -2.80 27.58 7.22
C PRO A 75 -1.70 26.81 7.96
N VAL A 76 -1.11 25.84 7.25
CA VAL A 76 -0.03 24.98 7.73
C VAL A 76 1.28 25.42 7.10
N ARG A 77 2.34 25.54 7.90
CA ARG A 77 3.68 25.85 7.37
C ARG A 77 4.29 24.63 6.70
N ALA A 78 5.04 24.85 5.62
CA ALA A 78 5.90 23.83 5.05
C ALA A 78 6.84 23.25 6.13
N GLY A 79 7.06 21.93 6.10
CA GLY A 79 7.84 21.19 7.09
C GLY A 79 7.09 20.85 8.38
N ALA A 80 5.86 21.33 8.57
CA ALA A 80 5.06 20.97 9.73
C ALA A 80 4.36 19.62 9.54
N THR A 81 4.20 18.90 10.64
CA THR A 81 3.34 17.71 10.73
C THR A 81 2.03 18.08 11.41
N VAL A 82 0.90 17.67 10.81
CA VAL A 82 -0.44 17.95 11.33
C VAL A 82 -1.19 16.63 11.53
N PRO A 83 -1.84 16.42 12.69
CA PRO A 83 -2.64 15.22 12.92
C PRO A 83 -3.92 15.25 12.09
N LEU A 84 -4.09 14.23 11.25
CA LEU A 84 -5.33 13.96 10.53
C LEU A 84 -6.12 12.90 11.30
N LYS A 85 -7.27 13.27 11.85
CA LYS A 85 -8.18 12.29 12.45
C LYS A 85 -8.95 11.57 11.37
N VAL A 86 -9.08 10.26 11.54
CA VAL A 86 -9.76 9.35 10.64
C VAL A 86 -10.77 8.55 11.44
N LEU A 87 -12.01 8.51 10.96
CA LEU A 87 -13.09 7.74 11.53
C LEU A 87 -13.43 6.58 10.61
N LEU A 88 -13.37 5.38 11.16
CA LEU A 88 -13.62 4.12 10.49
C LEU A 88 -14.84 3.45 11.09
N ARG A 89 -15.60 2.74 10.27
CA ARG A 89 -16.69 1.88 10.72
C ARG A 89 -16.42 0.45 10.34
N THR A 90 -16.27 -0.42 11.34
CA THR A 90 -16.00 -1.84 11.12
C THR A 90 -17.22 -2.56 10.54
N TYR A 91 -17.02 -3.78 10.03
CA TYR A 91 -18.11 -4.64 9.56
C TYR A 91 -19.24 -4.80 10.60
N ARG A 92 -18.89 -4.90 11.89
CA ARG A 92 -19.86 -5.06 13.00
C ARG A 92 -20.50 -3.74 13.44
N GLY A 93 -20.19 -2.63 12.78
CA GLY A 93 -20.75 -1.31 13.06
C GLY A 93 -20.04 -0.53 14.16
N GLU A 94 -18.98 -1.07 14.75
CA GLU A 94 -18.12 -0.37 15.71
C GLU A 94 -17.43 0.81 15.02
N THR A 95 -17.26 1.90 15.76
CA THR A 95 -16.54 3.08 15.28
C THR A 95 -15.14 3.10 15.88
N VAL A 96 -14.14 3.13 15.01
CA VAL A 96 -12.72 3.21 15.38
C VAL A 96 -12.17 4.56 14.92
N SER A 97 -11.42 5.25 15.77
CA SER A 97 -10.77 6.51 15.41
C SER A 97 -9.27 6.34 15.43
N GLU A 98 -8.64 6.71 14.31
CA GLU A 98 -7.19 6.71 14.14
C GLU A 98 -6.68 8.12 13.89
N THR A 99 -5.40 8.36 14.19
CA THR A 99 -4.74 9.64 13.90
C THR A 99 -3.52 9.40 13.04
N ILE A 100 -3.53 9.97 11.83
CA ILE A 100 -2.42 9.85 10.87
C ILE A 100 -1.61 11.15 10.91
N PRO A 101 -0.30 11.10 11.22
CA PRO A 101 0.56 12.28 11.12
C PRO A 101 0.84 12.60 9.65
N VAL A 102 0.31 13.71 9.16
CA VAL A 102 0.57 14.18 7.79
C VAL A 102 1.65 15.25 7.81
N THR A 103 2.78 14.98 7.18
CA THR A 103 3.90 15.93 7.09
C THR A 103 3.87 16.67 5.77
N VAL A 104 3.80 18.00 5.84
CA VAL A 104 3.93 18.87 4.67
C VAL A 104 5.42 18.98 4.32
N PRO A 105 5.84 18.71 3.07
CA PRO A 105 7.26 18.85 2.69
C PRO A 105 7.81 20.24 3.01
N ALA A 106 9.07 20.32 3.45
CA ALA A 106 9.70 21.59 3.83
C ALA A 106 9.89 22.56 2.64
N ASN A 107 9.94 22.01 1.42
CA ASN A 107 10.03 22.76 0.16
C ASN A 107 8.68 22.91 -0.54
N ALA A 108 7.55 22.62 0.12
CA ALA A 108 6.22 22.77 -0.45
C ALA A 108 5.92 24.25 -0.75
N PRO A 109 5.57 24.63 -1.99
CA PRO A 109 5.12 25.97 -2.31
C PRO A 109 3.85 26.36 -1.52
N ALA A 110 3.64 27.66 -1.33
CA ALA A 110 2.38 28.14 -0.78
C ALA A 110 1.22 27.81 -1.74
N GLY A 111 0.08 27.39 -1.18
CA GLY A 111 -1.11 27.05 -1.95
C GLY A 111 -2.04 26.10 -1.21
N ASN A 112 -3.08 25.66 -1.92
CA ASN A 112 -4.04 24.70 -1.40
C ASN A 112 -3.59 23.28 -1.70
N TYR A 113 -3.75 22.43 -0.69
CA TYR A 113 -3.46 21.01 -0.79
C TYR A 113 -4.66 20.21 -0.30
N THR A 114 -4.90 19.07 -0.94
CA THR A 114 -5.88 18.07 -0.56
C THR A 114 -5.16 16.85 -0.05
N VAL A 115 -5.65 16.23 1.04
CA VAL A 115 -5.19 14.90 1.42
C VAL A 115 -6.19 13.87 0.92
N LEU A 116 -5.71 12.98 0.06
CA LEU A 116 -6.42 11.79 -0.35
C LEU A 116 -6.14 10.67 0.66
N LEU A 117 -7.20 10.01 1.12
CA LEU A 117 -7.12 8.77 1.88
C LEU A 117 -7.63 7.60 1.04
N ALA A 118 -6.90 6.50 1.04
CA ALA A 118 -7.27 5.29 0.31
C ALA A 118 -6.60 4.04 0.91
N ASP A 119 -7.16 2.87 0.62
CA ASP A 119 -6.46 1.59 0.81
C ASP A 119 -5.38 1.37 -0.26
N GLY A 120 -4.62 0.29 -0.12
CA GLY A 120 -3.51 -0.05 -1.02
C GLY A 120 -3.94 -0.21 -2.49
N ASN A 121 -4.99 -0.97 -2.75
CA ASN A 121 -5.51 -1.24 -4.09
C ASN A 121 -6.08 0.01 -4.77
N ALA A 122 -6.89 0.80 -4.05
CA ALA A 122 -7.49 2.02 -4.57
C ALA A 122 -6.43 3.07 -4.89
N LEU A 123 -5.44 3.25 -4.00
CA LEU A 123 -4.34 4.18 -4.24
C LEU A 123 -3.47 3.74 -5.43
N THR A 124 -3.12 2.45 -5.50
CA THR A 124 -2.33 1.90 -6.59
C THR A 124 -3.05 2.03 -7.93
N SER A 125 -4.35 1.74 -7.97
CA SER A 125 -5.18 1.91 -9.16
C SER A 125 -5.28 3.36 -9.61
N LEU A 126 -5.40 4.30 -8.66
CA LEU A 126 -5.42 5.73 -8.96
C LEU A 126 -4.08 6.17 -9.56
N GLU A 127 -2.96 5.78 -8.97
CA GLU A 127 -1.62 6.13 -9.46
C GLU A 127 -1.35 5.61 -10.88
N GLN A 128 -1.79 4.37 -11.17
CA GLN A 128 -1.70 3.80 -12.50
C GLN A 128 -2.50 4.60 -13.54
N ARG A 129 -3.72 5.04 -13.19
CA ARG A 129 -4.58 5.85 -14.07
C ARG A 129 -4.03 7.25 -14.29
N GLU A 130 -3.43 7.86 -13.27
CA GLU A 130 -2.85 9.20 -13.37
C GLU A 130 -1.59 9.23 -14.26
N MET A 131 -1.05 8.07 -14.67
CA MET A 131 0.09 7.92 -15.61
C MET A 131 1.29 8.83 -15.33
N ARG A 132 1.46 9.32 -14.08
CA ARG A 132 2.49 10.32 -13.80
C ARG A 132 3.90 9.75 -13.90
N GLN A 133 4.10 8.46 -13.59
CA GLN A 133 5.24 7.62 -14.02
C GLN A 133 4.87 6.13 -13.85
N SER A 134 4.82 5.35 -14.94
CA SER A 134 4.84 3.89 -14.80
C SER A 134 6.20 3.49 -14.25
N PHE A 135 6.24 2.84 -13.09
CA PHE A 135 7.49 2.30 -12.57
C PHE A 135 7.96 1.19 -13.52
N VAL A 136 9.07 1.44 -14.22
CA VAL A 136 9.75 0.44 -15.04
C VAL A 136 11.06 0.09 -14.33
N PRO A 137 11.20 -1.12 -13.76
CA PRO A 137 12.44 -1.53 -13.13
C PRO A 137 13.56 -1.55 -14.19
N LYS A 138 14.77 -1.14 -13.79
CA LYS A 138 15.95 -1.15 -14.69
C LYS A 138 16.88 -2.34 -14.45
N ASP A 139 16.68 -3.04 -13.35
CA ASP A 139 17.46 -4.18 -12.90
C ASP A 139 16.60 -5.07 -11.99
N LEU A 140 17.09 -6.27 -11.69
CA LEU A 140 16.36 -7.22 -10.85
C LEU A 140 16.17 -6.70 -9.42
N ASP A 141 17.14 -5.95 -8.87
CA ASP A 141 17.03 -5.43 -7.51
C ASP A 141 15.93 -4.36 -7.40
N GLN A 142 15.73 -3.56 -8.43
CA GLN A 142 14.61 -2.62 -8.55
C GLN A 142 13.28 -3.35 -8.63
N LEU A 143 13.19 -4.44 -9.40
CA LEU A 143 12.00 -5.28 -9.47
C LEU A 143 11.69 -5.89 -8.09
N ILE A 144 12.68 -6.46 -7.42
CA ILE A 144 12.55 -7.03 -6.06
C ILE A 144 12.09 -5.95 -5.08
N ARG A 145 12.68 -4.76 -5.12
CA ARG A 145 12.26 -3.63 -4.27
C ARG A 145 10.82 -3.22 -4.54
N ALA A 146 10.39 -3.21 -5.80
CA ALA A 146 9.01 -2.85 -6.16
C ALA A 146 8.00 -3.89 -5.65
N ILE A 147 8.32 -5.18 -5.78
CA ILE A 147 7.49 -6.27 -5.23
C ILE A 147 7.41 -6.18 -3.70
N ASN A 148 8.54 -5.96 -3.03
CA ASN A 148 8.58 -5.82 -1.56
C ASN A 148 7.89 -4.53 -1.08
N GLY A 149 7.70 -3.56 -1.95
CA GLY A 149 6.99 -2.30 -1.68
C GLY A 149 5.53 -2.30 -2.09
N LEU A 150 4.97 -3.46 -2.49
CA LEU A 150 3.55 -3.57 -2.77
C LEU A 150 2.74 -3.15 -1.55
N ARG A 151 1.71 -2.32 -1.78
CA ARG A 151 0.86 -1.81 -0.70
C ARG A 151 -0.03 -2.92 -0.16
N HIS A 152 -0.16 -2.96 1.16
CA HIS A 152 -1.12 -3.82 1.85
C HIS A 152 -2.52 -3.20 1.84
N ASN A 153 -3.55 -4.03 1.73
CA ASN A 153 -4.96 -3.59 1.74
C ASN A 153 -5.51 -3.35 3.14
N ASN A 154 -4.85 -3.85 4.18
CA ASN A 154 -5.19 -3.57 5.58
C ASN A 154 -4.59 -2.25 6.14
N HIS A 155 -4.04 -1.39 5.28
CA HIS A 155 -3.47 -0.09 5.66
C HIS A 155 -4.26 1.06 5.05
N ILE A 156 -4.31 2.20 5.75
CA ILE A 156 -4.82 3.46 5.23
C ILE A 156 -3.63 4.33 4.83
N TYR A 157 -3.58 4.71 3.56
CA TYR A 157 -2.56 5.60 3.03
C TYR A 157 -3.10 7.01 2.93
N ALA A 158 -2.28 7.99 3.33
CA ALA A 158 -2.55 9.40 3.16
C ALA A 158 -1.60 9.99 2.11
N ARG A 159 -2.16 10.54 1.03
CA ARG A 159 -1.40 11.18 -0.06
C ARG A 159 -1.75 12.66 -0.11
N LEU A 160 -0.75 13.52 0.07
CA LEU A 160 -0.89 14.95 -0.11
C LEU A 160 -0.84 15.28 -1.62
N LEU A 161 -1.89 15.93 -2.11
CA LEU A 161 -2.05 16.36 -3.49
C LEU A 161 -2.11 17.88 -3.50
N ARG A 162 -1.42 18.51 -4.44
CA ARG A 162 -1.58 19.94 -4.69
C ARG A 162 -2.84 20.14 -5.53
N SER A 163 -3.68 21.09 -5.14
CA SER A 163 -4.74 21.60 -6.01
C SER A 163 -4.11 22.66 -6.92
N ASP A 164 -4.25 22.46 -8.22
CA ASP A 164 -3.75 23.40 -9.23
C ASP A 164 -4.43 24.77 -9.12
#